data_AF-R7Z8D4-F1
#
_entry.id   AF-R7Z8D4-F1
#
_cell.length_a   1.000
_cell.length_b   1.000
_cell.length_c   1.000
_cell.angle_alpha   90.00
_cell.angle_beta   90.00
_cell.angle_gamma   90.00
#
_symmetry.space_group_name_H-M   'P 1'
#
loop_
_entity.id
_entity.type
_entity.pdbx_description
1 polymer ?
#
loop_
_entity_poly.entity_id
_entity_poly.type
_entity_poly.pdbx_seq_one_letter_code
_entity_poly.pdbx_strand_id
1 'polypeptide(L)' 'MEKKQIIQCEEKLREAMVASDVEILSELLHDELIFVNHFGQRLTKTADLQAHRSGLLNFTSIELVQLLL' A
#
# COMPACT_ATOMS: atom_id res chain seq x y z
N MET A 1 -13.47 -10.04 8.04
CA MET A 1 -14.01 -9.12 7.03
C MET A 1 -14.68 -9.94 5.96
N GLU A 2 -15.81 -9.48 5.44
CA GLU A 2 -16.41 -10.08 4.25
C GLU A 2 -15.52 -9.80 3.03
N LYS A 3 -15.54 -10.69 2.02
CA LYS A 3 -14.74 -10.53 0.80
C LYS A 3 -14.92 -9.16 0.15
N LYS A 4 -16.15 -8.65 0.13
CA LYS A 4 -16.47 -7.32 -0.41
C LYS A 4 -15.72 -6.20 0.31
N GLN A 5 -15.62 -6.26 1.63
CA GLN A 5 -14.91 -5.25 2.42
C GLN A 5 -13.41 -5.30 2.16
N ILE A 6 -12.84 -6.48 1.98
CA ILE A 6 -11.41 -6.65 1.63
C ILE A 6 -11.14 -5.99 0.27
N ILE A 7 -11.95 -6.29 -0.74
CA ILE A 7 -11.81 -5.70 -2.09
C ILE A 7 -11.91 -4.17 -2.04
N GLN A 8 -12.81 -3.63 -1.23
CA GLN A 8 -12.94 -2.17 -1.05
C GLN A 8 -11.70 -1.56 -0.38
N CYS A 9 -11.14 -2.24 0.62
CA CYS A 9 -9.89 -1.81 1.25
C CYS A 9 -8.70 -1.92 0.29
N GLU A 10 -8.62 -2.97 -0.54
CA GLU A 10 -7.58 -3.14 -1.55
C GLU A 10 -7.62 -2.02 -2.60
N GLU A 11 -8.81 -1.65 -3.08
CA GLU A 11 -8.93 -0.55 -4.03
C GLU A 11 -8.55 0.79 -3.40
N LYS A 12 -9.01 1.07 -2.17
CA LYS A 12 -8.61 2.29 -1.44
C LYS A 12 -7.10 2.34 -1.19
N LEU A 13 -6.48 1.20 -0.89
CA LEU A 13 -5.03 1.08 -0.73
C LEU A 13 -4.31 1.39 -2.05
N ARG A 14 -4.78 0.81 -3.16
CA ARG A 14 -4.22 1.01 -4.50
C ARG A 14 -4.26 2.49 -4.90
N GLU A 15 -5.39 3.15 -4.74
CA GLU A 15 -5.57 4.58 -5.04
C GLU A 15 -4.63 5.45 -4.20
N ALA A 16 -4.54 5.17 -2.89
CA ALA A 16 -3.65 5.90 -1.99
C ALA A 16 -2.16 5.70 -2.33
N MET A 17 -1.75 4.49 -2.72
CA MET A 17 -0.37 4.21 -3.14
C MET A 17 0.01 4.97 -4.43
N VAL A 18 -0.88 5.02 -5.43
CA VAL A 18 -0.65 5.75 -6.69
C VAL A 18 -0.63 7.26 -6.45
N ALA A 19 -1.53 7.78 -5.61
CA ALA A 19 -1.54 9.20 -5.24
C ALA A 19 -0.43 9.59 -4.24
N SER A 20 0.28 8.61 -3.68
CA SER A 20 1.15 8.78 -2.50
C SER A 20 0.45 9.52 -1.35
N ASP A 21 -0.82 9.19 -1.10
CA ASP A 21 -1.64 9.76 -0.03
C ASP A 21 -1.25 9.13 1.32
N VAL A 22 -0.25 9.73 1.97
CA VAL A 22 0.32 9.24 3.22
C VAL A 22 -0.69 9.24 4.38
N GLU A 23 -1.69 10.12 4.36
CA GLU A 23 -2.72 10.18 5.41
C GLU A 23 -3.61 8.95 5.33
N ILE A 24 -4.13 8.65 4.13
CA ILE A 24 -4.95 7.46 3.90
C ILE A 24 -4.14 6.17 4.11
N LEU A 25 -2.89 6.12 3.65
CA LEU A 25 -2.02 4.97 3.90
C LEU A 25 -1.80 4.75 5.41
N SER A 26 -1.65 5.82 6.19
CA SER A 26 -1.49 5.72 7.64
C SER A 26 -2.73 5.15 8.34
N GLU A 27 -3.94 5.41 7.82
CA GLU A 27 -5.18 4.82 8.34
C GLU A 27 -5.31 3.34 7.99
N LEU A 28 -4.92 2.96 6.77
CA LEU A 28 -5.10 1.60 6.25
C LEU A 28 -4.07 0.60 6.80
N LEU A 29 -2.85 1.06 7.04
CA LEU A 29 -1.74 0.20 7.43
C LEU A 29 -1.67 0.05 8.95
N HIS A 30 -1.62 -1.19 9.44
CA HIS A 30 -1.44 -1.47 10.86
C HIS A 30 -0.06 -0.98 11.35
N ASP A 31 0.03 -0.53 12.61
CA ASP A 31 1.27 0.05 13.15
C ASP A 31 2.44 -0.95 13.18
N GLU A 32 2.14 -2.24 13.29
CA GLU A 32 3.11 -3.34 13.23
C GLU A 32 3.33 -3.92 11.83
N LEU A 33 2.96 -3.19 10.77
CA LEU A 33 3.19 -3.64 9.39
C LEU A 33 4.67 -3.97 9.17
N ILE A 34 4.91 -5.17 8.63
CA ILE A 34 6.18 -5.58 8.04
C ILE A 34 5.95 -5.72 6.54
N PHE A 35 6.48 -4.77 5.77
CA PHE A 35 6.43 -4.78 4.31
C PHE A 35 7.75 -5.29 3.74
N VAL A 36 7.71 -6.08 2.67
CA VAL A 36 8.91 -6.51 1.94
C VAL A 36 8.86 -5.89 0.55
N ASN A 37 9.81 -5.00 0.27
CA ASN A 37 9.87 -4.35 -1.04
C ASN A 37 10.49 -5.27 -2.13
N HIS A 38 10.54 -4.76 -3.36
CA HIS A 38 11.08 -5.49 -4.51
C HIS A 38 12.61 -5.76 -4.45
N PHE A 39 13.32 -5.16 -3.50
CA PHE A 39 14.72 -5.49 -3.20
C PHE A 39 14.87 -6.58 -2.12
N GLY A 40 13.76 -7.11 -1.60
CA GLY A 40 13.75 -8.06 -0.49
C GLY A 40 14.03 -7.42 0.88
N GLN A 41 13.99 -6.09 0.98
CA GLN A 41 14.21 -5.37 2.23
C GLN A 41 12.93 -5.37 3.06
N ARG A 42 13.06 -5.62 4.36
CA ARG A 42 11.95 -5.49 5.32
C ARG A 42 11.85 -4.04 5.79
N LEU A 43 10.67 -3.46 5.69
CA LEU A 43 10.34 -2.10 6.08
C LEU A 43 9.20 -2.09 7.10
N THR A 44 9.23 -1.12 8.00
CA THR A 44 8.11 -0.81 8.91
C THR A 44 7.10 0.11 8.22
N LYS A 45 5.89 0.24 8.79
CA LYS A 45 4.90 1.27 8.38
C LYS A 45 5.56 2.65 8.21
N THR A 46 6.27 3.13 9.23
CA THR A 46 6.90 4.45 9.20
C THR A 46 7.90 4.62 8.04
N ALA A 47 8.70 3.58 7.77
CA ALA A 47 9.68 3.62 6.69
C ALA A 47 9.01 3.63 5.31
N ASP A 48 7.95 2.84 5.13
CA ASP A 48 7.15 2.79 3.90
C ASP A 48 6.45 4.15 3.63
N LEU A 49 5.77 4.70 4.63
CA LEU A 49 5.13 6.03 4.54
C LEU A 49 6.14 7.13 4.23
N GLN A 50 7.36 7.05 4.78
CA GLN A 50 8.41 8.01 4.47
C GLN A 50 8.93 7.87 3.02
N ALA A 51 8.95 6.66 2.46
CA ALA A 51 9.32 6.46 1.07
C ALA A 51 8.30 7.13 0.12
N HIS A 52 7.00 7.04 0.42
CA HIS A 52 5.96 7.80 -0.29
C HIS A 52 6.10 9.32 -0.07
N ARG A 53 6.24 9.78 1.19
CA ARG A 53 6.33 11.21 1.53
C ARG A 53 7.52 11.91 0.86
N SER A 54 8.65 11.22 0.74
CA SER A 54 9.86 11.74 0.11
C SER A 54 9.82 11.68 -1.42
N GLY A 55 8.84 10.99 -2.01
CA GLY A 55 8.81 10.68 -3.44
C GLY A 55 9.85 9.65 -3.88
N LEU A 56 10.59 9.03 -2.94
CA LEU A 56 11.51 7.93 -3.23
C LEU A 56 10.75 6.75 -3.84
N LEU A 57 9.54 6.50 -3.35
CA LEU A 57 8.60 5.55 -3.92
C LEU A 57 7.45 6.33 -4.58
N ASN A 58 7.32 6.18 -5.90
CA ASN A 58 6.28 6.85 -6.68
C ASN A 58 5.72 5.88 -7.73
N PHE A 59 4.53 5.34 -7.47
CA PHE A 59 3.83 4.49 -8.42
C PHE A 59 3.04 5.35 -9.41
N THR A 60 3.24 5.11 -10.71
CA THR A 60 2.43 5.76 -11.75
C THR A 60 1.16 4.99 -12.08
N SER A 61 1.19 3.67 -11.89
CA SER A 61 0.03 2.78 -12.04
C SER A 61 0.23 1.50 -11.23
N ILE A 62 -0.87 0.93 -10.76
CA ILE A 62 -0.94 -0.40 -10.16
C ILE A 62 -2.16 -1.07 -10.79
N GLU A 63 -1.92 -2.18 -11.49
CA GLU A 63 -2.97 -2.99 -12.11
C GLU A 63 -3.18 -4.26 -11.29
N LEU A 64 -4.43 -4.48 -10.87
CA LEU A 64 -4.82 -5.71 -10.20
C LEU A 64 -5.12 -6.76 -11.26
N VAL A 65 -4.25 -7.77 -11.35
CA VAL A 65 -4.55 -8.94 -12.17
C VAL A 65 -5.37 -9.89 -11.32
N GLN A 66 -6.64 -10.04 -11.65
CA GLN A 66 -7.49 -11.02 -11.00
C GLN A 66 -6.97 -12.42 -11.39
N LEU A 67 -6.27 -13.09 -10.47
CA LEU A 67 -6.00 -14.52 -10.65
C LEU A 67 -7.36 -15.22 -10.70
N LEU A 68 -7.68 -15.78 -11.86
CA LEU A 68 -8.78 -16.72 -12.03
C LEU A 68 -8.47 -17.94 -11.14
N LEU A 69 -9.04 -17.93 -9.93
CA LEU A 69 -9.21 -19.11 -9.08
C LEU A 69 -10.69 -19.46 -9.03
#